data_AF-A0A7C4BNQ8-F1
#
_entry.id   AF-A0A7C4BNQ8-F1
#
_cell.length_a   1.000
_cell.length_b   1.000
_cell.length_c   1.000
_cell.angle_alpha   90.00
_cell.angle_beta   90.00
_cell.angle_gamma   90.00
#
_symmetry.space_group_name_H-M   'P 1'
#
loop_
_entity.id
_entity.type
_entity.pdbx_description
1 polymer ?
#
loop_
_entity_poly.entity_id
_entity_poly.type
_entity_poly.pdbx_seq_one_letter_code
_entity_poly.pdbx_strand_id
1 'polypeptide(L)'
;MRTSRIILFLSLLLILAFIFVGCGSKKVDKPVVSPQATKEGMEVQVPEWFAKLPTDPNYLYAAGTVKSRDMGMAVEQAMEAGRMELGRQVSVKVTSMMKRFQEETGSDEDSEFLSLMTTASKSVSAEVLNGSKCIEKKTYKEGTGFRSYALMELPIGVMNSALLEKIKDNKNMYTRFRASEAFKELEEETAKYEQFKKEQGQGTIPQ
;
A
#
# COMPACT_ATOMS: atom_id res chain seq x y z
N MET A 1 -30.86 -17.09 61.33
CA MET A 1 -31.05 -15.94 60.41
C MET A 1 -30.14 -14.72 60.67
N ARG A 2 -29.47 -14.59 61.83
CA ARG A 2 -28.57 -13.44 62.12
C ARG A 2 -27.16 -13.56 61.51
N THR A 3 -26.65 -14.77 61.31
CA THR A 3 -25.29 -15.02 60.78
C THR A 3 -25.19 -14.86 59.25
N SER A 4 -26.25 -15.13 58.51
CA SER A 4 -26.28 -15.00 57.04
C SER A 4 -26.28 -13.54 56.56
N ARG A 5 -26.89 -12.61 57.32
CA ARG A 5 -26.82 -11.16 57.04
C ARG A 5 -25.44 -10.57 57.32
N ILE A 6 -24.73 -11.10 58.32
CA ILE A 6 -23.35 -10.68 58.63
C ILE A 6 -22.38 -11.14 57.53
N ILE A 7 -22.55 -12.36 57.01
CA ILE A 7 -21.72 -12.88 55.90
C ILE A 7 -21.98 -12.13 54.59
N LEU A 8 -23.22 -11.71 54.31
CA LEU A 8 -23.58 -10.87 53.16
C LEU A 8 -23.04 -9.44 53.26
N PHE A 9 -22.97 -8.86 54.47
CA PHE A 9 -22.33 -7.56 54.68
C PHE A 9 -20.80 -7.64 54.67
N LEU A 10 -20.22 -8.77 55.13
CA LEU A 10 -18.77 -9.00 55.09
C LEU A 10 -18.25 -9.23 53.66
N SER A 11 -19.06 -9.83 52.78
CA SER A 11 -18.71 -10.03 51.36
C SER A 11 -18.86 -8.77 50.51
N LEU A 12 -19.82 -7.88 50.84
CA LEU A 12 -20.00 -6.60 50.15
C LEU A 12 -18.89 -5.59 50.49
N LEU A 13 -18.29 -5.68 51.68
CA LEU A 13 -17.20 -4.80 52.12
C LEU A 13 -15.82 -5.22 51.59
N LEU A 14 -15.67 -6.47 51.14
CA LEU A 14 -14.43 -7.00 50.57
C LEU A 14 -14.24 -6.62 49.08
N ILE A 15 -15.33 -6.33 48.35
CA ILE A 15 -15.29 -6.00 46.92
C ILE A 15 -14.97 -4.50 46.69
N LEU A 16 -15.23 -3.63 47.69
CA LEU A 16 -14.94 -2.19 47.60
C LEU A 16 -13.46 -1.83 47.87
N ALA A 17 -12.62 -2.81 48.24
CA ALA A 17 -11.22 -2.59 48.59
C ALA A 17 -10.24 -2.76 47.40
N PHE A 18 -10.71 -3.09 46.19
CA PHE A 18 -9.84 -3.38 45.04
C PHE A 18 -9.67 -2.25 44.01
N ILE A 19 -10.13 -1.01 44.29
CA ILE A 19 -10.05 0.10 43.31
C ILE A 19 -8.82 1.01 43.48
N PHE A 20 -7.86 0.70 44.36
CA PHE A 20 -6.59 1.45 44.45
C PHE A 20 -5.37 0.61 44.05
N VAL A 21 -5.29 0.23 42.77
CA VAL A 21 -3.99 -0.01 42.14
C VAL A 21 -3.44 1.35 41.72
N GLY A 22 -2.82 2.03 42.68
CA GLY A 22 -1.99 3.19 42.43
C GLY A 22 -0.74 2.78 41.65
N CYS A 23 -0.49 3.44 40.52
CA CYS A 23 0.76 3.38 39.81
C CYS A 23 1.87 3.92 40.73
N GLY A 24 2.70 3.04 41.26
CA GLY A 24 3.90 3.40 42.01
C GLY A 24 4.87 4.13 41.09
N SER A 25 5.03 5.44 41.29
CA SER A 25 6.14 6.20 40.72
C SER A 25 7.44 5.67 41.30
N LYS A 26 8.10 4.75 40.57
CA LYS A 26 9.49 4.43 40.81
C LYS A 26 10.29 5.72 40.57
N LYS A 27 10.94 6.22 41.62
CA LYS A 27 11.93 7.30 41.49
C LYS A 27 12.99 6.81 40.51
N VAL A 28 13.00 7.43 39.34
CA VAL A 28 14.08 7.31 38.37
C VAL A 28 15.28 7.97 39.04
N ASP A 29 16.28 7.16 39.39
CA ASP A 29 17.61 7.67 39.71
C ASP A 29 18.04 8.58 38.56
N LYS A 30 18.32 9.83 38.89
CA LYS A 30 18.82 10.81 37.95
C LYS A 30 20.06 10.22 37.30
N PRO A 31 20.12 10.03 35.97
CA PRO A 31 21.39 9.71 35.35
C PRO A 31 22.30 10.92 35.58
N VAL A 32 23.37 10.68 36.32
CA VAL A 32 24.51 11.59 36.41
C VAL A 32 24.94 11.86 34.97
N VAL A 33 24.84 13.12 34.58
CA VAL A 33 25.33 13.63 33.30
C VAL A 33 26.83 13.37 33.26
N SER A 34 27.22 12.28 32.60
CA SER A 34 28.55 12.17 32.01
C SER A 34 28.51 12.99 30.72
N PRO A 35 29.37 14.00 30.52
CA PRO A 35 29.37 14.83 29.32
C PRO A 35 30.07 14.06 28.19
N GLN A 36 29.42 13.00 27.72
CA GLN A 36 29.66 12.39 26.42
C GLN A 36 28.33 12.31 25.69
N ALA A 37 27.70 13.48 25.55
CA ALA A 37 26.86 13.72 24.39
C ALA A 37 27.80 13.78 23.19
N THR A 38 28.17 12.61 22.66
CA THR A 38 28.64 12.52 21.28
C THR A 38 27.52 13.11 20.44
N LYS A 39 27.82 14.22 19.76
CA LYS A 39 26.98 14.78 18.71
C LYS A 39 26.98 13.80 17.52
N GLU A 40 26.47 12.60 17.71
CA GLU A 40 26.05 11.75 16.60
C GLU A 40 24.59 12.09 16.37
N GLY A 41 24.36 13.00 15.42
CA GLY A 41 23.05 13.08 14.80
C GLY A 41 22.69 11.66 14.36
N MET A 42 21.53 11.17 14.75
CA MET A 42 21.02 9.88 14.31
C MET A 42 20.78 10.00 12.79
N GLU A 43 21.82 9.78 12.02
CA GLU A 43 21.78 9.80 10.57
C GLU A 43 21.04 8.54 10.14
N VAL A 44 19.75 8.68 9.88
CA VAL A 44 18.92 7.58 9.39
C VAL A 44 19.45 7.23 8.02
N GLN A 45 20.09 6.08 7.90
CA GLN A 45 20.59 5.59 6.62
C GLN A 45 19.40 5.21 5.74
N VAL A 46 19.11 6.06 4.76
CA VAL A 46 18.03 5.86 3.79
C VAL A 46 18.66 5.67 2.40
N PRO A 47 18.24 4.67 1.61
CA PRO A 47 18.69 4.54 0.22
C PRO A 47 18.24 5.74 -0.61
N GLU A 48 19.07 6.20 -1.55
CA GLU A 48 18.75 7.37 -2.37
C GLU A 48 17.44 7.19 -3.16
N TRP A 49 17.25 6.02 -3.77
CA TRP A 49 16.04 5.66 -4.50
C TRP A 49 14.78 5.61 -3.63
N PHE A 50 14.92 5.49 -2.30
CA PHE A 50 13.79 5.55 -1.38
C PHE A 50 13.41 7.01 -1.09
N ALA A 51 14.42 7.88 -0.94
CA ALA A 51 14.21 9.31 -0.75
C ALA A 51 13.71 9.99 -2.03
N LYS A 52 14.14 9.51 -3.19
CA LYS A 52 13.72 9.99 -4.51
C LYS A 52 13.40 8.79 -5.40
N LEU A 53 12.10 8.47 -5.49
CA LEU A 53 11.63 7.41 -6.37
C LEU A 53 12.05 7.67 -7.82
N PRO A 54 12.45 6.64 -8.57
CA PRO A 54 12.63 6.77 -10.00
C PRO A 54 11.30 7.07 -10.70
N THR A 55 11.38 7.65 -11.90
CA THR A 55 10.23 7.98 -12.74
C THR A 55 10.45 7.42 -14.13
N ASP A 56 9.47 6.68 -14.65
CA ASP A 56 9.49 6.12 -16.00
C ASP A 56 8.07 6.23 -16.60
N PRO A 57 7.92 6.58 -17.89
CA PRO A 57 6.61 6.68 -18.52
C PRO A 57 5.86 5.34 -18.64
N ASN A 58 6.55 4.20 -18.52
CA ASN A 58 5.99 2.85 -18.69
C ASN A 58 5.82 2.10 -17.36
N TYR A 59 6.39 2.60 -16.27
CA TYR A 59 6.36 1.94 -14.96
C TYR A 59 5.88 2.87 -13.85
N LEU A 60 5.04 2.33 -12.97
CA LEU A 60 4.78 2.92 -11.66
C LEU A 60 5.79 2.39 -10.68
N TYR A 61 6.32 3.28 -9.83
CA TYR A 61 7.19 2.92 -8.74
C TYR A 61 6.55 3.26 -7.41
N ALA A 62 6.80 2.40 -6.43
CA ALA A 62 6.51 2.70 -5.04
C ALA A 62 7.56 2.05 -4.15
N ALA A 63 7.85 2.68 -3.03
CA ALA A 63 8.75 2.10 -2.04
C ALA A 63 8.04 1.84 -0.72
N GLY A 64 8.43 0.74 -0.08
CA GLY A 64 7.98 0.36 1.24
C GLY A 64 9.14 0.30 2.22
N THR A 65 8.88 0.62 3.49
CA THR A 65 9.85 0.43 4.57
C THR A 65 9.19 -0.15 5.80
N VAL A 66 9.85 -1.13 6.42
CA VAL A 66 9.37 -1.76 7.64
C VAL A 66 10.55 -2.08 8.55
N LYS A 67 10.34 -1.92 9.86
CA LYS A 67 11.27 -2.35 10.91
C LYS A 67 10.73 -3.60 11.60
N SER A 68 11.55 -4.65 11.68
CA SER A 68 11.23 -5.87 12.43
C SER A 68 12.46 -6.37 13.19
N ARG A 69 12.24 -7.20 14.21
CA ARG A 69 13.32 -7.91 14.91
C ARG A 69 13.88 -9.06 14.07
N ASP A 70 13.05 -9.60 13.18
CA ASP A 70 13.44 -10.61 12.21
C ASP A 70 13.74 -9.95 10.86
N MET A 71 14.90 -10.27 10.28
CA MET A 71 15.35 -9.67 9.03
C MET A 71 14.46 -10.10 7.85
N GLY A 72 14.06 -11.37 7.79
CA GLY A 72 13.21 -11.90 6.72
C GLY A 72 11.85 -11.20 6.71
N MET A 73 11.21 -11.12 7.87
CA MET A 73 9.95 -10.39 8.06
C MET A 73 10.07 -8.91 7.69
N ALA A 74 11.17 -8.24 8.06
CA ALA A 74 11.38 -6.84 7.67
C ALA A 74 11.40 -6.69 6.15
N VAL A 75 12.10 -7.58 5.44
CA VAL A 75 12.19 -7.57 3.97
C VAL A 75 10.83 -7.86 3.33
N GLU A 76 10.14 -8.92 3.77
CA GLU A 76 8.84 -9.31 3.24
C GLU A 76 7.79 -8.22 3.42
N GLN A 77 7.69 -7.64 4.62
CA GLN A 77 6.74 -6.57 4.90
C GLN A 77 7.10 -5.26 4.19
N ALA A 78 8.39 -4.98 3.95
CA ALA A 78 8.79 -3.83 3.14
C ALA A 78 8.35 -3.98 1.68
N MET A 79 8.50 -5.18 1.08
CA MET A 79 7.99 -5.46 -0.26
C MET A 79 6.48 -5.34 -0.31
N GLU A 80 5.77 -5.88 0.69
CA GLU A 80 4.31 -5.77 0.77
C GLU A 80 3.85 -4.31 0.91
N ALA A 81 4.53 -3.51 1.73
CA ALA A 81 4.26 -2.07 1.85
C ALA A 81 4.41 -1.35 0.50
N GLY A 82 5.42 -1.70 -0.30
CA GLY A 82 5.58 -1.16 -1.65
C GLY A 82 4.43 -1.60 -2.58
N ARG A 83 3.99 -2.85 -2.52
CA ARG A 83 2.84 -3.33 -3.31
C ARG A 83 1.54 -2.65 -2.93
N MET A 84 1.29 -2.46 -1.65
CA MET A 84 0.11 -1.73 -1.16
C MET A 84 0.09 -0.30 -1.71
N GLU A 85 1.25 0.37 -1.75
CA GLU A 85 1.34 1.72 -2.28
C GLU A 85 1.16 1.76 -3.81
N LEU A 86 1.70 0.79 -4.56
CA LEU A 86 1.34 0.63 -5.98
C LEU A 86 -0.17 0.46 -6.14
N GLY A 87 -0.79 -0.42 -5.35
CA GLY A 87 -2.24 -0.64 -5.37
C GLY A 87 -3.04 0.64 -5.11
N ARG A 88 -2.58 1.47 -4.17
CA ARG A 88 -3.19 2.76 -3.87
C ARG A 88 -3.09 3.72 -5.06
N GLN A 89 -1.91 3.87 -5.65
CA GLN A 89 -1.71 4.75 -6.82
C GLN A 89 -2.61 4.33 -7.98
N VAL A 90 -2.65 3.03 -8.24
CA VAL A 90 -3.48 2.43 -9.29
C VAL A 90 -4.97 2.66 -9.02
N SER A 91 -5.45 2.41 -7.80
CA SER A 91 -6.84 2.67 -7.40
C SER A 91 -7.25 4.12 -7.60
N VAL A 92 -6.36 5.07 -7.27
CA VAL A 92 -6.57 6.50 -7.53
C VAL A 92 -6.67 6.79 -9.03
N LYS A 93 -5.79 6.23 -9.86
CA LYS A 93 -5.83 6.43 -11.33
C LYS A 93 -7.14 5.89 -11.93
N VAL A 94 -7.54 4.67 -11.58
CA VAL A 94 -8.79 4.04 -12.05
C VAL A 94 -10.00 4.88 -11.62
N THR A 95 -10.06 5.27 -10.34
CA THR A 95 -11.16 6.10 -9.81
C THR A 95 -11.24 7.45 -10.53
N SER A 96 -10.10 8.11 -10.75
CA SER A 96 -10.07 9.39 -11.45
C SER A 96 -10.54 9.26 -12.89
N MET A 97 -10.14 8.19 -13.59
CA MET A 97 -10.54 7.94 -14.98
C MET A 97 -12.04 7.69 -15.09
N MET A 98 -12.60 6.87 -14.19
CA MET A 98 -14.02 6.55 -14.16
C MET A 98 -14.88 7.78 -13.83
N LYS A 99 -14.40 8.66 -12.94
CA LYS A 99 -15.03 9.96 -12.67
C LYS A 99 -15.00 10.89 -13.88
N ARG A 100 -13.87 11.01 -14.57
CA ARG A 100 -13.78 11.83 -15.79
C ARG A 100 -14.74 11.31 -16.87
N PHE A 101 -14.83 9.99 -17.04
CA PHE A 101 -15.83 9.39 -17.93
C PHE A 101 -17.27 9.77 -17.54
N GLN A 102 -17.59 9.71 -16.25
CA GLN A 102 -18.90 10.10 -15.73
C GLN A 102 -19.24 11.54 -16.12
N GLU A 103 -18.29 12.46 -15.92
CA GLU A 103 -18.42 13.89 -16.26
C GLU A 103 -18.57 14.11 -17.77
N GLU A 104 -17.80 13.41 -18.61
CA GLU A 104 -17.82 13.55 -20.07
C GLU A 104 -19.08 12.97 -20.71
N THR A 105 -19.68 11.93 -20.13
CA THR A 105 -20.83 11.23 -20.71
C THR A 105 -22.15 11.58 -20.06
N GLY A 106 -22.15 12.29 -18.93
CA GLY A 106 -23.35 12.55 -18.13
C GLY A 106 -24.00 11.26 -17.61
N SER A 107 -23.20 10.20 -17.42
CA SER A 107 -23.72 8.93 -16.88
C SER A 107 -24.01 9.08 -15.39
N ASP A 108 -25.24 8.76 -14.96
CA ASP A 108 -25.55 8.63 -13.54
C ASP A 108 -24.81 7.43 -12.93
N GLU A 109 -24.60 7.43 -11.60
CA GLU A 109 -24.08 6.27 -10.85
C GLU A 109 -25.13 5.15 -10.78
N ASP A 110 -25.53 4.64 -11.94
CA ASP A 110 -26.43 3.51 -12.05
C ASP A 110 -25.72 2.21 -11.62
N SER A 111 -26.51 1.16 -11.41
CA SER A 111 -25.97 -0.14 -10.96
C SER A 111 -24.95 -0.74 -11.93
N GLU A 112 -25.04 -0.41 -13.23
CA GLU A 112 -24.10 -0.91 -14.23
C GLU A 112 -22.75 -0.21 -14.11
N PHE A 113 -22.73 1.11 -13.90
CA PHE A 113 -21.52 1.88 -13.67
C PHE A 113 -20.78 1.44 -12.39
N LEU A 114 -21.51 1.29 -11.28
CA LEU A 114 -20.94 0.82 -10.01
C LEU A 114 -20.38 -0.61 -10.13
N SER A 115 -21.06 -1.47 -10.89
CA SER A 115 -20.59 -2.82 -11.18
C SER A 115 -19.29 -2.80 -11.99
N LEU A 116 -19.22 -2.00 -13.05
CA LEU A 116 -18.01 -1.82 -13.86
C LEU A 116 -16.84 -1.30 -13.02
N MET A 117 -17.07 -0.24 -12.24
CA MET A 117 -16.04 0.32 -11.36
C MET A 117 -15.49 -0.74 -10.39
N THR A 118 -16.38 -1.57 -9.84
CA THR A 118 -16.01 -2.66 -8.92
C THR A 118 -15.20 -3.75 -9.62
N THR A 119 -15.63 -4.22 -10.79
CA THR A 119 -14.94 -5.30 -11.52
C THR A 119 -13.61 -4.82 -12.09
N ALA A 120 -13.55 -3.60 -12.62
CA ALA A 120 -12.33 -2.94 -13.06
C ALA A 120 -11.32 -2.81 -11.90
N SER A 121 -11.74 -2.28 -10.75
CA SER A 121 -10.88 -2.14 -9.58
C SER A 121 -10.33 -3.48 -9.10
N LYS A 122 -11.16 -4.54 -9.09
CA LYS A 122 -10.72 -5.90 -8.73
C LYS A 122 -9.70 -6.45 -9.71
N SER A 123 -9.97 -6.35 -11.01
CA SER A 123 -9.09 -6.86 -12.06
C SER A 123 -7.73 -6.18 -12.03
N VAL A 124 -7.74 -4.86 -11.91
CA VAL A 124 -6.53 -4.06 -11.84
C VAL A 124 -5.75 -4.31 -10.54
N SER A 125 -6.43 -4.49 -9.40
CA SER A 125 -5.76 -4.86 -8.14
C SER A 125 -5.09 -6.23 -8.23
N ALA A 126 -5.73 -7.20 -8.90
CA ALA A 126 -5.10 -8.51 -9.17
C ALA A 126 -3.83 -8.35 -10.02
N GLU A 127 -3.83 -7.41 -10.96
CA GLU A 127 -2.65 -7.11 -11.77
C GLU A 127 -1.52 -6.48 -10.96
N VAL A 128 -1.81 -5.66 -9.96
CA VAL A 128 -0.77 -5.19 -9.04
C VAL A 128 -0.09 -6.36 -8.33
N LEU A 129 -0.86 -7.36 -7.89
CA LEU A 129 -0.31 -8.52 -7.20
C LEU A 129 0.55 -9.41 -8.13
N ASN A 130 0.10 -9.61 -9.37
CA ASN A 130 0.77 -10.49 -10.32
C ASN A 130 1.91 -9.82 -11.09
N GLY A 131 1.74 -8.53 -11.42
CA GLY A 131 2.64 -7.76 -12.27
C GLY A 131 3.70 -6.95 -11.52
N SER A 132 3.54 -6.72 -10.22
CA SER A 132 4.54 -5.97 -9.45
C SER A 132 5.80 -6.78 -9.17
N LYS A 133 6.96 -6.12 -9.25
CA LYS A 133 8.28 -6.72 -9.01
C LYS A 133 9.10 -5.87 -8.08
N CYS A 134 9.90 -6.52 -7.23
CA CYS A 134 10.89 -5.85 -6.40
C CYS A 134 12.17 -5.67 -7.23
N ILE A 135 12.57 -4.43 -7.47
CA ILE A 135 13.77 -4.12 -8.27
C ILE A 135 14.97 -3.75 -7.41
N GLU A 136 14.73 -3.18 -6.23
CA GLU A 136 15.78 -2.90 -5.25
C GLU A 136 15.31 -3.17 -3.84
N LYS A 137 16.24 -3.60 -2.98
CA LYS A 137 16.00 -3.73 -1.54
C LYS A 137 17.28 -3.46 -0.77
N LYS A 138 17.14 -2.84 0.40
CA LYS A 138 18.26 -2.56 1.29
C LYS A 138 17.84 -2.68 2.74
N THR A 139 18.67 -3.31 3.55
CA THR A 139 18.40 -3.53 4.97
C THR A 139 19.52 -2.96 5.81
N TYR A 140 19.15 -2.24 6.86
CA TYR A 140 20.06 -1.67 7.84
C TYR A 140 19.74 -2.24 9.22
N LYS A 141 20.77 -2.45 10.03
CA LYS A 141 20.60 -2.75 11.45
C LYS A 141 20.18 -1.47 12.17
N GLU A 142 19.08 -1.52 12.92
CA GLU A 142 18.54 -0.37 13.66
C GLU A 142 18.19 -0.80 15.09
N GLY A 143 19.09 -0.49 16.03
CA GLY A 143 18.99 -0.94 17.41
C GLY A 143 19.06 -2.46 17.52
N THR A 144 18.01 -3.07 18.10
CA THR A 144 17.88 -4.52 18.28
C THR A 144 17.19 -5.24 17.12
N GLY A 145 16.86 -4.52 16.05
CA GLY A 145 16.19 -5.08 14.87
C GLY A 145 16.80 -4.59 13.56
N PHE A 146 16.03 -4.79 12.50
CA PHE A 146 16.40 -4.50 11.12
C PHE A 146 15.33 -3.59 10.51
N ARG A 147 15.75 -2.55 9.80
CA ARG A 147 14.88 -1.78 8.91
C ARG A 147 15.20 -2.15 7.48
N SER A 148 14.19 -2.61 6.76
CA SER A 148 14.28 -2.91 5.34
C SER A 148 13.53 -1.87 4.54
N TYR A 149 14.06 -1.60 3.36
CA TYR A 149 13.50 -0.77 2.32
C TYR A 149 13.35 -1.65 1.08
N ALA A 150 12.25 -1.52 0.35
CA ALA A 150 12.04 -2.19 -0.93
C ALA A 150 11.47 -1.20 -1.94
N LEU A 151 11.98 -1.26 -3.16
CA LEU A 151 11.47 -0.53 -4.32
C LEU A 151 10.73 -1.52 -5.22
N MET A 152 9.45 -1.25 -5.43
CA MET A 152 8.57 -2.02 -6.27
C MET A 152 8.32 -1.26 -7.57
N GLU A 153 8.22 -1.99 -8.67
CA GLU A 153 7.77 -1.48 -9.96
C GLU A 153 6.53 -2.24 -10.44
N LEU A 154 5.70 -1.58 -11.26
CA LEU A 154 4.57 -2.17 -11.95
C LEU A 154 4.48 -1.60 -13.38
N PRO A 155 4.47 -2.44 -14.43
CA PRO A 155 4.25 -1.95 -15.77
C PRO A 155 2.85 -1.36 -15.94
N ILE A 156 2.77 -0.07 -16.31
CA ILE A 156 1.51 0.67 -16.52
C ILE A 156 0.65 0.01 -17.59
N GLY A 157 1.31 -0.51 -18.63
CA GLY A 157 0.62 -1.13 -19.74
C GLY A 157 -0.21 -2.37 -19.37
N VAL A 158 0.25 -3.20 -18.43
CA VAL A 158 -0.54 -4.39 -18.04
C VAL A 158 -1.79 -3.97 -17.27
N MET A 159 -1.66 -2.98 -16.38
CA MET A 159 -2.80 -2.38 -15.67
C MET A 159 -3.82 -1.80 -16.66
N ASN A 160 -3.35 -1.03 -17.66
CA ASN A 160 -4.22 -0.43 -18.66
C ASN A 160 -4.93 -1.47 -19.53
N SER A 161 -4.22 -2.53 -19.96
CA SER A 161 -4.81 -3.65 -20.68
C SER A 161 -5.91 -4.33 -19.85
N ALA A 162 -5.65 -4.61 -18.56
CA ALA A 162 -6.62 -5.23 -17.67
C ALA A 162 -7.87 -4.36 -17.47
N LEU A 163 -7.69 -3.04 -17.35
CA LEU A 163 -8.80 -2.08 -17.26
C LEU A 163 -9.62 -2.05 -18.56
N LEU A 164 -8.95 -1.94 -19.70
CA LEU A 164 -9.57 -1.88 -21.02
C LEU A 164 -10.40 -3.14 -21.30
N GLU A 165 -9.90 -4.31 -20.91
CA GLU A 165 -10.63 -5.58 -20.99
C GLU A 165 -11.94 -5.52 -20.21
N LYS A 166 -11.93 -5.04 -18.95
CA LYS A 166 -13.15 -4.96 -18.13
C LYS A 166 -14.16 -3.94 -18.63
N ILE A 167 -13.70 -2.86 -19.25
CA ILE A 167 -14.59 -1.93 -19.94
C ILE A 167 -15.23 -2.61 -21.16
N LYS A 168 -14.45 -3.33 -21.98
CA LYS A 168 -14.93 -4.04 -23.19
C LYS A 168 -15.88 -5.20 -22.88
N ASP A 169 -15.69 -5.89 -21.76
CA ASP A 169 -16.57 -6.97 -21.29
C ASP A 169 -18.01 -6.49 -21.05
N ASN A 170 -18.19 -5.21 -20.69
CA ASN A 170 -19.50 -4.58 -20.53
C ASN A 170 -19.91 -3.79 -21.79
N LYS A 171 -20.63 -4.44 -22.72
CA LYS A 171 -21.01 -3.84 -24.02
C LYS A 171 -21.76 -2.51 -23.94
N ASN A 172 -22.65 -2.37 -22.95
CA ASN A 172 -23.43 -1.15 -22.74
C ASN A 172 -22.51 0.00 -22.30
N MET A 173 -21.68 -0.26 -21.29
CA MET A 173 -20.73 0.72 -20.80
C MET A 173 -19.67 1.05 -21.84
N TYR A 174 -19.12 0.06 -22.53
CA TYR A 174 -18.17 0.27 -23.62
C TYR A 174 -18.69 1.23 -24.69
N THR A 175 -19.97 1.12 -25.07
CA THR A 175 -20.58 2.01 -26.06
C THR A 175 -20.60 3.46 -25.60
N ARG A 176 -20.79 3.70 -24.28
CA ARG A 176 -20.69 5.03 -23.68
C ARG A 176 -19.21 5.46 -23.55
N PHE A 177 -18.36 4.55 -23.07
CA PHE A 177 -16.95 4.79 -22.77
C PHE A 177 -16.15 5.18 -24.01
N ARG A 178 -16.37 4.51 -25.15
CA ARG A 178 -15.59 4.74 -26.37
C ARG A 178 -15.68 6.15 -26.95
N ALA A 179 -16.68 6.94 -26.54
CA ALA A 179 -16.83 8.33 -26.96
C ALA A 179 -16.05 9.31 -26.07
N SER A 180 -15.67 8.89 -24.86
CA SER A 180 -14.91 9.70 -23.89
C SER A 180 -13.46 9.90 -24.32
N GLU A 181 -12.87 11.05 -23.98
CA GLU A 181 -11.43 11.29 -24.11
C GLU A 181 -10.65 10.37 -23.19
N ALA A 182 -11.21 10.06 -22.01
CA ALA A 182 -10.61 9.13 -21.07
C ALA A 182 -10.33 7.74 -21.65
N PHE A 183 -11.22 7.26 -22.51
CA PHE A 183 -11.05 5.98 -23.18
C PHE A 183 -10.01 6.03 -24.29
N LYS A 184 -9.96 7.12 -25.05
CA LYS A 184 -8.96 7.31 -26.12
C LYS A 184 -7.56 7.29 -25.53
N GLU A 185 -7.35 8.03 -24.44
CA GLU A 185 -6.08 8.03 -23.70
C GLU A 185 -5.70 6.61 -23.22
N LEU A 186 -6.65 5.87 -22.65
CA LEU A 186 -6.43 4.49 -22.22
C LEU A 186 -6.06 3.56 -23.37
N GLU A 187 -6.72 3.66 -24.53
CA GLU A 187 -6.41 2.86 -25.72
C GLU A 187 -5.03 3.22 -26.29
N GLU A 188 -4.67 4.50 -26.32
CA GLU A 188 -3.35 4.97 -26.76
C GLU A 188 -2.23 4.46 -25.85
N GLU A 189 -2.38 4.57 -24.52
CA GLU A 189 -1.41 4.04 -23.57
C GLU A 189 -1.26 2.52 -23.71
N THR A 190 -2.37 1.81 -23.92
CA THR A 190 -2.37 0.35 -24.14
C THR A 190 -1.70 -0.02 -25.46
N ALA A 191 -1.95 0.72 -26.54
CA ALA A 191 -1.35 0.47 -27.84
C ALA A 191 0.17 0.70 -27.83
N LYS A 192 0.64 1.76 -27.16
CA LYS A 192 2.08 2.02 -26.95
C LYS A 192 2.74 0.86 -26.22
N TYR A 193 2.09 0.32 -25.20
CA TYR A 193 2.59 -0.84 -24.47
C TYR A 193 2.69 -2.11 -25.34
N GLU A 194 1.69 -2.41 -26.16
CA GLU A 194 1.73 -3.57 -27.05
C GLU A 194 2.81 -3.42 -28.15
N GLN A 195 3.09 -2.20 -28.61
CA GLN A 195 4.23 -1.93 -29.49
C GLN A 195 5.56 -2.17 -28.78
N PHE A 196 5.73 -1.61 -27.58
CA PHE A 196 6.91 -1.83 -26.75
C PHE A 196 7.18 -3.33 -26.51
N LYS A 197 6.14 -4.13 -26.18
CA LYS A 197 6.27 -5.59 -26.03
C LYS A 197 6.75 -6.29 -27.31
N LYS A 198 6.26 -5.87 -28.48
CA LYS A 198 6.66 -6.45 -29.77
C LYS A 198 8.12 -6.15 -30.10
N GLU A 199 8.56 -4.93 -29.81
CA GLU A 199 9.95 -4.49 -30.01
C GLU A 199 10.92 -5.22 -29.07
N GLN A 200 10.55 -5.38 -27.80
CA GLN A 200 11.34 -6.14 -26.83
C GLN A 200 11.31 -7.66 -27.11
N GLY A 201 10.19 -8.18 -27.62
CA GLY A 201 10.03 -9.58 -28.03
C GLY A 201 10.78 -9.97 -29.31
N GLN A 202 11.19 -9.00 -30.14
CA GLN A 202 12.08 -9.21 -31.29
C GLN A 202 13.58 -9.08 -30.94
N GLY A 203 13.92 -8.70 -29.69
CA GLY A 203 15.30 -8.47 -29.24
C GLY A 203 15.95 -9.61 -28.46
N THR A 204 15.30 -10.77 -28.27
CA THR A 204 15.88 -11.92 -27.55
C THR A 204 16.03 -13.16 -28.42
N ILE A 205 17.00 -13.13 -29.34
CA ILE A 205 17.89 -14.27 -29.58
C ILE A 205 19.32 -13.71 -29.64
N PRO A 206 20.14 -14.04 -28.64
CA PRO A 206 21.31 -14.84 -28.97
C PRO A 206 21.40 -16.11 -28.13
N GLN A 207 21.95 -17.13 -28.78
CA GLN A 207 22.27 -18.49 -28.33
C GLN A 207 22.94 -18.54 -26.96
#